data_AF-R7FSZ5-F1
#
_entry.id   AF-R7FSZ5-F1
#
_cell.length_a   1.000
_cell.length_b   1.000
_cell.length_c   1.000
_cell.angle_alpha   90.00
_cell.angle_beta   90.00
_cell.angle_gamma   90.00
#
_symmetry.space_group_name_H-M   'P 1'
#
loop_
_entity.id
_entity.type
_entity.pdbx_description
1 polymer ?
#
loop_
_entity_poly.entity_id
_entity_poly.type
_entity_poly.pdbx_seq_one_letter_code
_entity_poly.pdbx_strand_id
1 'polypeptide(L)'
;MTISEKVAYVKGLAEGLGVDKEEKTGKIISEMLAILSDVADKLDGVKDDCENLKQYVEEIDEDLEVLEDEVYGDGDCCCDDDCCDDDCCDDYEDDDCGCGCGCEDDDDCDCCDGCIVTCPHCGVCLELEEHDDPENLVCPNCKKTFSLDEEEDAQ
;
A
#
# COMPACT_ATOMS: atom_id res chain seq x y z
N MET A 1 5.86 -29.20 10.94
CA MET A 1 6.86 -28.75 11.93
C MET A 1 6.70 -27.26 12.18
N THR A 2 5.91 -26.91 13.20
CA THR A 2 5.77 -25.53 13.70
C THR A 2 7.11 -25.06 14.30
N ILE A 3 7.23 -23.76 14.57
CA ILE A 3 8.45 -23.23 15.19
C ILE A 3 8.60 -23.83 16.60
N SER A 4 7.51 -23.96 17.35
CA SER A 4 7.49 -24.57 18.69
C SER A 4 8.01 -26.02 18.67
N GLU A 5 7.64 -26.82 17.66
CA GLU A 5 8.17 -28.18 17.47
C GLU A 5 9.68 -28.19 17.19
N LYS A 6 10.17 -27.22 16.39
CA LYS A 6 11.60 -27.07 16.12
C LYS A 6 12.38 -26.63 17.37
N VAL A 7 11.84 -25.71 18.16
CA VAL A 7 12.45 -25.27 19.42
C VAL A 7 12.50 -26.41 20.43
N ALA A 8 11.43 -27.19 20.55
CA ALA A 8 11.39 -28.39 21.40
C ALA A 8 12.43 -29.43 20.97
N TYR A 9 12.60 -29.64 19.66
CA TYR A 9 13.63 -30.53 19.13
C TYR A 9 15.05 -30.06 19.49
N VAL A 10 15.36 -28.78 19.32
CA VAL A 10 16.67 -28.22 19.67
C VAL A 10 16.91 -28.28 21.18
N LYS A 11 15.87 -28.05 22.00
CA LYS A 11 15.95 -28.21 23.45
C LYS A 11 16.31 -29.64 23.85
N GLY A 12 15.70 -30.65 23.22
CA GLY A 12 16.04 -32.05 23.42
C GLY A 12 17.47 -32.38 23.00
N LEU A 13 17.96 -31.80 21.90
CA LEU A 13 19.36 -31.95 21.48
C LEU A 13 20.34 -31.32 22.48
N ALA A 14 20.03 -30.14 23.02
CA ALA A 14 20.86 -29.46 24.02
C ALA A 14 20.95 -30.28 25.32
N GLU A 15 19.85 -30.88 25.75
CA GLU A 15 19.82 -31.78 26.91
C GLU A 15 20.61 -33.08 26.64
N GLY A 16 20.49 -33.65 25.44
CA GLY A 16 21.24 -34.85 25.02
C GLY A 16 22.75 -34.63 24.88
N LEU A 17 23.19 -33.41 24.57
CA LEU A 17 24.60 -33.03 24.54
C LEU A 17 25.21 -32.87 25.94
N GLY A 18 24.39 -32.87 27.00
CA GLY A 18 24.85 -32.63 28.37
C GLY A 18 25.23 -31.17 28.62
N VAL A 19 24.54 -30.22 28.00
CA VAL A 19 24.76 -28.78 28.24
C VAL A 19 24.51 -28.48 29.72
N ASP A 20 25.57 -28.14 30.45
CA ASP A 20 25.51 -27.83 31.87
C ASP A 20 24.94 -26.42 32.08
N LYS A 21 23.74 -26.34 32.65
CA LYS A 21 23.01 -25.08 32.90
C LYS A 21 23.69 -24.21 33.95
N GLU A 22 24.68 -24.72 34.69
CA GLU A 22 25.48 -23.94 35.63
C GLU A 22 26.62 -23.18 34.93
N GLU A 23 27.10 -23.69 33.78
CA GLU A 23 28.18 -23.06 33.00
C GLU A 23 27.68 -21.82 32.25
N LYS A 24 28.55 -20.82 32.05
CA LYS A 24 28.20 -19.57 31.35
C LYS A 24 27.58 -19.82 29.98
N THR A 25 28.14 -20.76 29.23
CA THR A 25 27.67 -21.23 27.92
C THR A 25 26.30 -21.89 28.01
N GLY A 26 26.07 -22.77 28.99
CA GLY A 26 24.77 -23.43 29.15
C GLY A 26 23.65 -22.50 29.61
N LYS A 27 23.97 -21.47 30.40
CA LYS A 27 23.04 -20.38 30.73
C LYS A 27 22.60 -19.61 29.49
N ILE A 28 23.54 -19.21 28.65
CA ILE A 28 23.24 -18.51 27.40
C ILE A 28 22.36 -19.37 26.49
N ILE A 29 22.71 -20.64 26.29
CA ILE A 29 21.92 -21.56 25.45
C ILE A 29 20.50 -21.73 26.02
N SER A 30 20.36 -21.85 27.34
CA SER A 30 19.06 -21.99 27.99
C SER A 30 18.18 -20.75 27.77
N GLU A 31 18.74 -19.55 27.93
CA GLU A 31 18.01 -18.30 27.67
C GLU A 31 17.67 -18.12 26.20
N MET A 32 18.58 -18.47 25.28
CA MET A 32 18.28 -18.45 23.85
C MET A 32 17.11 -19.37 23.50
N LEU A 33 17.06 -20.57 24.08
CA LEU A 33 15.95 -21.50 23.87
C LEU A 33 14.63 -21.00 24.48
N ALA A 34 14.69 -20.29 25.61
CA ALA A 34 13.51 -19.66 26.20
C ALA A 34 12.96 -18.56 25.28
N ILE A 35 13.83 -17.65 24.83
CA ILE A 35 13.44 -16.56 23.89
C ILE A 35 12.86 -17.15 22.60
N LEU A 36 13.46 -18.20 22.05
CA LEU A 36 12.94 -18.85 20.85
C LEU A 36 11.56 -19.49 21.07
N SER A 37 11.29 -20.01 22.29
CA SER A 37 9.96 -20.51 22.65
C SER A 37 8.95 -19.36 22.68
N ASP A 38 9.29 -18.26 23.36
CA ASP A 38 8.41 -17.08 23.44
C ASP A 38 8.11 -16.48 22.06
N VAL A 39 9.11 -16.47 21.16
CA VAL A 39 8.93 -16.03 19.77
C VAL A 39 8.01 -16.98 19.02
N ALA A 40 8.12 -18.29 19.23
CA ALA A 40 7.24 -19.27 18.61
C ALA A 40 5.79 -19.07 19.05
N ASP A 41 5.56 -18.92 20.36
CA ASP A 41 4.23 -18.72 20.94
C ASP A 41 3.58 -17.42 20.44
N LYS A 42 4.35 -16.32 20.41
CA LYS A 42 3.88 -15.03 19.87
C LYS A 42 3.56 -15.12 18.38
N LEU A 43 4.37 -15.83 17.61
CA LEU A 43 4.15 -15.97 16.18
C LEU A 43 2.89 -16.78 15.88
N ASP A 44 2.62 -17.83 16.66
CA ASP A 44 1.39 -18.60 16.51
C ASP A 44 0.17 -17.74 16.87
N GLY A 45 0.23 -16.91 17.93
CA GLY A 45 -0.83 -15.93 18.22
C GLY A 45 -1.07 -14.91 17.08
N VAL A 46 0.00 -14.43 16.43
CA VAL A 46 -0.13 -13.53 15.26
C VAL A 46 -0.81 -14.24 14.07
N LYS A 47 -0.56 -15.54 13.87
CA LYS A 47 -1.26 -16.29 12.80
C LYS A 47 -2.74 -16.39 13.10
N ASP A 48 -3.11 -16.70 14.34
CA ASP A 48 -4.51 -16.77 14.75
C ASP A 48 -5.19 -15.41 14.55
N ASP A 49 -4.54 -14.30 14.92
CA ASP A 49 -5.03 -12.94 14.67
C ASP A 49 -5.21 -12.65 13.17
N CYS A 50 -4.27 -13.08 12.32
CA CYS A 50 -4.38 -12.94 10.87
C CYS A 50 -5.53 -13.78 10.29
N GLU A 51 -5.78 -14.98 10.79
CA GLU A 51 -6.90 -15.82 10.37
C GLU A 51 -8.24 -15.17 10.76
N ASN A 52 -8.34 -14.61 11.96
CA ASN A 52 -9.52 -13.85 12.40
C ASN A 52 -9.73 -12.59 11.54
N LEU A 53 -8.66 -11.83 11.25
CA LEU A 53 -8.75 -10.66 10.37
C LEU A 53 -9.20 -11.02 8.96
N LYS A 54 -8.70 -12.14 8.43
CA LYS A 54 -9.14 -12.64 7.13
C LYS A 54 -10.65 -12.90 7.12
N GLN A 55 -11.17 -13.54 8.16
CA GLN A 55 -12.61 -13.77 8.29
C GLN A 55 -13.39 -12.45 8.31
N TYR A 56 -12.95 -11.46 9.10
CA TYR A 56 -13.61 -10.14 9.11
C TYR A 56 -13.57 -9.44 7.75
N VAL A 57 -12.49 -9.60 6.97
CA VAL A 57 -12.42 -9.04 5.61
C VAL A 57 -13.39 -9.75 4.68
N GLU A 58 -13.51 -11.09 4.77
CA GLU A 58 -14.50 -11.86 4.01
C GLU A 58 -15.93 -11.45 4.37
N GLU A 59 -16.23 -11.24 5.66
CA GLU A 59 -17.53 -10.75 6.11
C GLU A 59 -17.84 -9.33 5.57
N ILE A 60 -16.85 -8.44 5.54
CA ILE A 60 -17.01 -7.10 4.96
C ILE A 60 -17.24 -7.18 3.44
N ASP A 61 -16.53 -8.07 2.74
CA ASP A 61 -16.67 -8.27 1.29
C ASP A 61 -18.09 -8.74 0.95
N GLU A 62 -18.62 -9.73 1.69
CA GLU A 62 -20.00 -10.21 1.54
C GLU A 62 -21.03 -9.10 1.84
N ASP A 63 -20.83 -8.31 2.89
CA ASP A 63 -21.73 -7.19 3.21
C ASP A 63 -21.71 -6.10 2.13
N LEU A 64 -20.54 -5.83 1.53
CA LEU A 64 -20.38 -4.87 0.44
C LEU A 64 -21.04 -5.37 -0.85
N GLU A 65 -20.92 -6.66 -1.19
CA GLU A 65 -21.60 -7.26 -2.34
C GLU A 65 -23.11 -7.01 -2.28
N VAL A 66 -23.73 -7.21 -1.11
CA VAL A 66 -25.16 -6.93 -0.90
C VAL A 66 -25.49 -5.45 -1.10
N LEU A 67 -24.66 -4.55 -0.59
CA LEU A 67 -24.85 -3.10 -0.78
C LEU A 67 -24.67 -2.69 -2.24
N GLU A 68 -23.72 -3.29 -2.94
CA GLU A 68 -23.48 -3.04 -4.36
C GLU A 68 -24.68 -3.47 -5.19
N ASP A 69 -25.24 -4.65 -4.94
CA ASP A 69 -26.46 -5.12 -5.58
C ASP A 69 -27.66 -4.20 -5.27
N GLU A 70 -27.82 -3.74 -4.02
CA GLU A 70 -28.92 -2.85 -3.63
C GLU A 70 -28.82 -1.45 -4.24
N VAL A 71 -27.61 -0.91 -4.40
CA VAL A 71 -27.36 0.47 -4.86
C VAL A 71 -27.12 0.55 -6.37
N TYR A 72 -26.42 -0.43 -6.93
CA TYR A 72 -25.97 -0.46 -8.33
C TYR A 72 -26.56 -1.62 -9.14
N GLY A 73 -27.15 -2.65 -8.51
CA GLY A 73 -27.64 -3.87 -9.19
C GLY A 73 -28.95 -3.73 -9.96
N ASP A 74 -29.76 -2.69 -9.72
CA ASP A 74 -31.03 -2.43 -10.41
C ASP A 74 -30.91 -1.44 -11.60
N GLY A 75 -29.68 -1.11 -12.03
CA GLY A 75 -29.38 -0.08 -13.03
C GLY A 75 -28.46 -0.51 -14.17
N ASP A 76 -28.97 -1.34 -15.07
CA ASP A 76 -28.64 -1.34 -16.51
C ASP A 76 -27.14 -1.38 -16.89
N CYS A 77 -26.48 -2.51 -16.63
CA CYS A 77 -25.34 -2.93 -17.45
C CYS A 77 -25.79 -4.12 -18.30
N CYS A 78 -26.33 -3.83 -19.49
CA CYS A 78 -26.62 -4.81 -20.54
C CYS A 78 -25.35 -5.45 -21.13
N CYS A 79 -24.35 -5.79 -20.32
CA CYS A 79 -23.18 -6.55 -20.74
C CYS A 79 -23.33 -8.01 -20.32
N ASP A 80 -24.44 -8.63 -20.75
CA ASP A 80 -24.44 -10.07 -21.02
C ASP A 80 -23.65 -10.28 -22.32
N ASP A 81 -22.77 -11.26 -22.32
CA ASP A 81 -21.61 -11.52 -23.20
C ASP A 81 -21.96 -11.83 -24.68
N ASP A 82 -23.03 -11.25 -25.24
CA ASP A 82 -23.47 -11.44 -26.62
C ASP A 82 -24.23 -10.24 -27.25
N CYS A 83 -24.29 -9.07 -26.58
CA CYS A 83 -25.01 -7.88 -27.06
C CYS A 83 -24.13 -6.64 -27.24
N CYS A 84 -22.95 -6.78 -27.86
CA CYS A 84 -22.25 -5.63 -28.43
C CYS A 84 -22.86 -5.28 -29.80
N ASP A 85 -23.97 -4.53 -29.79
CA ASP A 85 -24.28 -3.68 -30.95
C ASP A 85 -23.38 -2.44 -30.86
N ASP A 86 -22.84 -2.05 -32.00
CA ASP A 86 -21.64 -1.22 -32.23
C ASP A 86 -21.80 0.27 -31.83
N ASP A 87 -22.72 0.60 -30.91
CA ASP A 87 -23.10 1.97 -30.55
C ASP A 87 -23.00 2.27 -29.02
N CYS A 88 -22.53 1.32 -28.20
CA CYS A 88 -22.35 1.53 -26.74
C CYS A 88 -20.89 1.79 -26.30
N CYS A 89 -19.96 1.94 -27.24
CA CYS A 89 -18.53 2.14 -26.95
C CYS A 89 -17.94 3.39 -27.62
N ASP A 90 -18.75 4.44 -27.83
CA ASP A 90 -18.31 5.66 -28.52
C ASP A 90 -18.49 6.90 -27.64
N ASP A 91 -17.94 6.87 -26.43
CA ASP A 91 -17.71 8.08 -25.61
C ASP A 91 -16.31 8.07 -24.95
N TYR A 92 -15.35 7.44 -25.64
CA TYR A 92 -13.92 7.61 -25.37
C TYR A 92 -13.29 8.47 -26.49
N GLU A 93 -13.85 9.65 -26.73
CA GLU A 93 -13.07 10.80 -27.20
C GLU A 93 -12.75 11.62 -25.93
N ASP A 94 -11.59 11.41 -25.31
CA ASP A 94 -10.38 12.21 -25.59
C ASP A 94 -10.60 13.71 -25.34
N ASP A 95 -10.85 14.12 -24.07
CA ASP A 95 -10.27 15.34 -23.47
C ASP A 95 -10.69 15.47 -21.98
N ASP A 96 -10.03 14.76 -21.05
CA ASP A 96 -10.12 15.17 -19.64
C ASP A 96 -8.76 14.96 -18.98
N CYS A 97 -8.10 16.09 -18.71
CA CYS A 97 -6.93 16.15 -17.86
C CYS A 97 -7.17 15.31 -16.58
N GLY A 98 -6.16 14.62 -16.05
CA GLY A 98 -6.32 13.71 -14.89
C GLY A 98 -6.75 14.36 -13.56
N CYS A 99 -7.16 15.62 -13.58
CA CYS A 99 -8.03 16.26 -12.60
C CYS A 99 -9.44 16.15 -13.18
N GLY A 100 -10.37 15.40 -12.58
CA GLY A 100 -11.76 15.29 -13.07
C GLY A 100 -12.55 16.60 -12.95
N CYS A 101 -12.04 17.66 -13.56
CA CYS A 101 -12.52 19.01 -13.63
C CYS A 101 -12.51 19.37 -15.13
N GLY A 102 -13.61 19.05 -15.81
CA GLY A 102 -13.78 19.31 -17.24
C GLY A 102 -13.79 20.82 -17.55
N CYS A 103 -12.59 21.41 -17.62
CA CYS A 103 -12.37 22.79 -18.01
C CYS A 103 -11.54 22.83 -19.30
N GLU A 104 -12.24 22.60 -20.41
CA GLU A 104 -11.79 23.01 -21.73
C GLU A 104 -11.90 24.56 -21.81
N ASP A 105 -10.75 25.24 -21.85
CA ASP A 105 -10.64 26.66 -22.25
C ASP A 105 -11.38 27.71 -21.38
N ASP A 106 -11.24 27.66 -20.06
CA ASP A 106 -11.47 28.85 -19.22
C ASP A 106 -10.26 29.10 -18.31
N ASP A 107 -9.61 30.25 -18.45
CA ASP A 107 -8.50 30.79 -17.62
C ASP A 107 -8.88 31.00 -16.13
N ASP A 108 -9.99 30.41 -15.67
CA ASP A 108 -10.62 30.62 -14.36
C ASP A 108 -11.08 29.28 -13.74
N CYS A 109 -10.35 28.18 -14.01
CA CYS A 109 -10.63 26.88 -13.41
C CYS A 109 -10.13 26.82 -11.95
N ASP A 110 -11.03 27.13 -11.02
CA ASP A 110 -10.87 27.10 -9.54
C ASP A 110 -10.61 25.69 -8.95
N CYS A 111 -10.35 24.68 -9.80
CA CYS A 111 -10.09 23.28 -9.39
C CYS A 111 -8.59 22.96 -9.20
N CYS A 112 -7.69 23.89 -9.54
CA CYS A 112 -6.26 23.76 -9.27
C CYS A 112 -5.88 24.54 -8.00
N ASP A 113 -6.45 24.15 -6.86
CA ASP A 113 -6.16 24.76 -5.55
C ASP A 113 -4.80 24.25 -5.02
N GLY A 114 -3.73 24.59 -5.78
CA GLY A 114 -2.34 24.22 -5.52
C GLY A 114 -1.69 23.49 -6.71
N CYS A 115 -0.70 24.13 -7.34
CA CYS A 115 0.13 23.47 -8.36
C CYS A 115 0.93 22.32 -7.73
N ILE A 116 0.60 21.07 -8.05
CA ILE A 116 1.36 19.89 -7.60
C ILE A 116 2.49 19.61 -8.58
N VAL A 117 3.74 19.72 -8.12
CA VAL A 117 4.95 19.46 -8.92
C VAL A 117 5.69 18.23 -8.43
N THR A 118 6.17 17.39 -9.35
CA THR A 118 7.01 16.23 -8.97
C THR A 118 8.48 16.62 -8.92
N CYS A 119 9.16 16.34 -7.80
CA CYS A 119 10.59 16.63 -7.68
C CYS A 119 11.43 15.73 -8.60
N PRO A 120 12.24 16.29 -9.53
CA PRO A 120 13.01 15.51 -10.50
C PRO A 120 14.15 14.68 -9.87
N HIS A 121 14.48 14.95 -8.60
CA HIS A 121 15.59 14.27 -7.91
C HIS A 121 15.17 13.11 -7.02
N CYS A 122 13.91 13.08 -6.57
CA CYS A 122 13.44 12.04 -5.65
C CYS A 122 12.06 11.46 -6.01
N GLY A 123 11.37 12.02 -7.00
CA GLY A 123 10.08 11.53 -7.49
C GLY A 123 8.91 11.74 -6.55
N VAL A 124 9.07 12.56 -5.50
CA VAL A 124 7.99 12.91 -4.57
C VAL A 124 7.24 14.13 -5.08
N CYS A 125 5.92 14.07 -5.07
CA CYS A 125 5.03 15.19 -5.37
C CYS A 125 5.07 16.24 -4.26
N LEU A 126 5.14 17.51 -4.65
CA LEU A 126 5.20 18.68 -3.80
C LEU A 126 4.02 19.57 -4.15
N GLU A 127 3.28 20.01 -3.14
CA GLU A 127 2.30 21.08 -3.28
C GLU A 127 3.04 22.42 -3.21
N LEU A 128 2.83 23.29 -4.20
CA LEU A 128 3.36 24.66 -4.22
C LEU A 128 2.35 25.64 -3.65
N GLU A 129 2.82 26.56 -2.80
CA GLU A 129 2.05 27.70 -2.33
C GLU A 129 2.26 28.91 -3.26
N GLU A 130 1.34 29.88 -3.29
CA GLU A 130 1.45 31.12 -4.11
C GLU A 130 2.72 31.96 -3.83
N HIS A 131 3.46 31.66 -2.76
CA HIS A 131 4.68 32.34 -2.38
C HIS A 131 5.97 31.61 -2.76
N ASP A 132 5.87 30.42 -3.36
CA ASP A 132 7.02 29.66 -3.80
C ASP A 132 7.61 30.23 -5.10
N ASP A 133 8.95 30.35 -5.12
CA ASP A 133 9.69 30.89 -6.28
C ASP A 133 9.90 29.77 -7.32
N PRO A 134 9.24 29.83 -8.49
CA PRO A 134 9.31 28.77 -9.50
C PRO A 134 10.72 28.57 -10.07
N GLU A 135 11.59 29.59 -10.02
CA GLU A 135 12.97 29.48 -10.50
C GLU A 135 13.90 28.82 -9.47
N ASN A 136 13.48 28.66 -8.20
CA ASN A 136 14.35 28.17 -7.14
C ASN A 136 13.61 27.39 -6.04
N LEU A 137 12.90 26.34 -6.43
CA LEU A 137 12.18 25.44 -5.53
C LEU A 137 13.11 24.49 -4.78
N VAL A 138 13.01 24.44 -3.46
CA VAL A 138 13.78 23.50 -2.62
C VAL A 138 12.89 22.33 -2.22
N CYS A 139 13.20 21.13 -2.70
CA CYS A 139 12.44 19.95 -2.29
C CYS A 139 12.64 19.65 -0.77
N PRO A 140 11.59 19.59 0.06
CA PRO A 140 11.69 19.28 1.49
C PRO A 140 12.22 17.88 1.77
N ASN A 141 12.00 16.92 0.86
CA ASN A 141 12.45 15.54 1.02
C ASN A 141 13.95 15.38 0.73
N CYS A 142 14.44 15.87 -0.42
CA CYS A 142 15.82 15.66 -0.86
C CYS A 142 16.75 16.87 -0.69
N LYS A 143 16.20 18.04 -0.34
CA LYS A 143 16.89 19.33 -0.12
C LYS A 143 17.68 19.84 -1.32
N LYS A 144 17.34 19.37 -2.51
CA LYS A 144 17.90 19.87 -3.77
C LYS A 144 16.99 20.94 -4.34
N THR A 145 17.62 21.97 -4.89
CA THR A 145 16.99 23.07 -5.63
C THR A 145 16.70 22.63 -7.06
N PHE A 146 15.54 22.96 -7.59
CA PHE A 146 15.19 22.79 -9.00
C PHE A 146 14.32 23.97 -9.47
N SER A 147 14.35 24.26 -10.77
CA SER A 147 13.54 25.29 -11.43
C SER A 147 12.42 24.64 -12.24
N LEU A 148 11.30 25.35 -12.36
CA LEU A 148 10.24 25.11 -13.33
C LEU A 148 10.37 26.17 -14.42
N ASP A 149 11.13 25.84 -15.45
CA ASP A 149 11.24 26.67 -16.64
C ASP A 149 10.13 26.25 -17.61
N GLU A 150 9.13 27.09 -17.83
CA GLU A 150 8.31 27.02 -19.04
C GLU A 150 9.18 27.51 -20.20
N GLU A 151 9.74 26.61 -21.01
CA GLU A 151 9.93 26.86 -22.44
C GLU A 151 10.19 25.57 -23.23
N GLU A 152 9.49 25.50 -24.36
CA GLU A 152 9.45 24.51 -25.43
C GLU A 152 10.83 23.99 -25.90
N ASP A 153 10.94 22.70 -26.24
CA ASP A 153 11.02 22.25 -27.65
C ASP A 153 11.57 20.81 -27.85
N ALA A 154 10.90 20.11 -28.77
CA ALA A 154 11.43 19.19 -29.78
C ALA A 154 12.02 17.82 -29.37
N GLN A 155 11.29 16.75 -29.75
CA GLN A 155 11.66 15.97 -30.94
C GLN A 155 10.48 15.26 -31.61
#